data_AF-A0A1F6UZI1-F1
#
_entry.id   AF-A0A1F6UZI1-F1
#
_cell.length_a   1.000
_cell.length_b   1.000
_cell.length_c   1.000
_cell.angle_alpha   90.00
_cell.angle_beta   90.00
_cell.angle_gamma   90.00
#
_symmetry.space_group_name_H-M   'P 1'
#
loop_
_entity.id
_entity.type
_entity.pdbx_description
1 polymer ?
#
loop_
_entity_poly.entity_id
_entity_poly.type
_entity_poly.pdbx_seq_one_letter_code
_entity_poly.pdbx_strand_id
1 'polypeptide(L)'
;MKKKFTTLFIIILSLYLIVFKFNTSYTDSIANLSNEEIVQKIYSVCAGHSYKPTCYDEEIPKLLSEISMERVFKIAGIVQVSDVSYSYCHDLGHKLSASEVSKNPREWKEVISRCPRGICSNGCQHGAAQERFRNEVLTQDQLIAAKIELVDVCNLKKDWTGLEKSECIHGLGHLSVYLTGADVDKSLRVCNDINLRREELDLCYDGAFMQIFQPQDPDDISLVEKIKPKTKEETQKFCRQFPDLNKVNACIRQAYPLYFQEIETSDGLIEYCAQSSPGLATEKCQNMLFYVQAQRTNYNVQKLADLCNGMPDKIKGRCFGQIANAIIHGGSHLISQAVAYCSLASDGKKDICLETILEFAPYNLPVGTKVFKQLCESFPSDWQRQCFRKNN
;
A
#
# COMPACT_ATOMS: atom_id res chain seq x y z
N MET A 1 -49.52 24.94 45.73
CA MET A 1 -48.99 24.64 44.37
C MET A 1 -47.62 25.24 44.09
N LYS A 2 -47.34 26.53 44.34
CA LYS A 2 -46.05 27.16 44.02
C LYS A 2 -44.80 26.45 44.58
N LYS A 3 -44.79 26.02 45.85
CA LYS A 3 -43.64 25.34 46.46
C LYS A 3 -43.24 24.02 45.79
N LYS A 4 -44.20 23.20 45.33
CA LYS A 4 -43.89 21.92 44.66
C LYS A 4 -43.26 22.12 43.28
N PHE A 5 -43.65 23.18 42.57
CA PHE A 5 -43.11 23.50 41.25
C PHE A 5 -41.65 23.99 41.33
N THR A 6 -41.32 24.77 42.35
CA THR A 6 -39.94 25.24 42.60
C THR A 6 -38.99 24.08 42.91
N THR A 7 -39.41 23.11 43.73
CA THR A 7 -38.57 21.95 44.07
C THR A 7 -38.31 21.06 42.85
N LEU A 8 -39.32 20.81 42.00
CA LEU A 8 -39.15 20.00 40.79
C LEU A 8 -38.21 20.68 39.77
N PHE A 9 -38.34 21.99 39.59
CA PHE A 9 -37.46 22.75 38.70
C PHE A 9 -36.00 22.72 39.15
N ILE A 10 -35.73 22.83 40.46
CA ILE A 10 -34.38 22.72 41.01
C ILE A 10 -33.81 21.32 40.77
N ILE A 11 -34.60 20.25 40.94
CA ILE A 11 -34.14 18.87 40.69
C ILE A 11 -33.80 18.66 39.21
N ILE A 12 -34.64 19.14 38.29
CA ILE A 12 -34.38 19.03 36.85
C ILE A 12 -33.14 19.84 36.45
N LEU A 13 -32.99 21.06 36.97
CA LEU A 13 -31.80 21.89 36.70
C LEU A 13 -30.53 21.25 37.28
N SER A 14 -30.63 20.63 38.46
CA SER A 14 -29.51 19.92 39.10
C SER A 14 -29.12 18.69 38.28
N LEU A 15 -30.10 17.89 37.84
CA LEU A 15 -29.87 16.73 36.96
C LEU A 15 -29.30 17.17 35.61
N TYR A 16 -29.80 18.26 35.04
CA TYR A 16 -29.27 18.82 33.80
C TYR A 16 -27.83 19.29 33.96
N LEU A 17 -27.49 19.98 35.06
CA LEU A 17 -26.12 20.41 35.35
C LEU A 17 -25.19 19.23 35.67
N ILE A 18 -25.70 18.15 36.28
CA ILE A 18 -24.93 16.92 36.50
C ILE A 18 -24.67 16.22 35.17
N VAL A 19 -25.69 16.02 34.32
CA VAL A 19 -25.54 15.44 32.98
C VAL A 19 -24.64 16.30 32.10
N PHE A 20 -24.78 17.63 32.16
CA PHE A 20 -23.93 18.56 31.41
C PHE A 20 -22.49 18.55 31.91
N LYS A 21 -22.25 18.52 33.23
CA LYS A 21 -20.88 18.37 33.78
C LYS A 21 -20.25 17.02 33.48
N PHE A 22 -21.03 15.93 33.46
CA PHE A 22 -20.54 14.62 33.02
C PHE A 22 -20.25 14.59 31.51
N ASN A 23 -20.97 15.37 30.69
CA ASN A 23 -20.67 15.53 29.25
C ASN A 23 -19.53 16.51 28.96
N THR A 24 -19.29 17.54 29.77
CA THR A 24 -18.23 18.54 29.53
C THR A 24 -16.88 18.16 30.14
N SER A 25 -16.80 17.09 30.94
CA SER A 25 -15.56 16.69 31.63
C SER A 25 -14.69 15.69 30.86
N TYR A 26 -14.94 15.43 29.57
CA TYR A 26 -14.24 14.36 28.87
C TYR A 26 -13.95 14.62 27.38
N THR A 27 -13.70 15.88 27.00
CA THR A 27 -13.04 16.17 25.72
C THR A 27 -11.61 16.62 26.00
N ASP A 28 -10.80 15.73 26.58
CA ASP A 28 -9.36 15.86 26.41
C ASP A 28 -9.10 15.86 24.91
N SER A 29 -8.57 16.97 24.40
CA SER A 29 -8.17 17.08 22.99
C SER A 29 -7.32 15.87 22.63
N ILE A 30 -7.60 15.26 21.46
CA ILE A 30 -6.84 14.08 20.98
C ILE A 30 -5.34 14.39 20.95
N ALA A 31 -4.98 15.66 20.71
CA ALA A 31 -3.61 16.14 20.74
C ALA A 31 -2.86 15.82 22.05
N ASN A 32 -3.54 15.78 23.21
CA ASN A 32 -2.94 15.58 24.53
C ASN A 32 -2.90 14.12 24.99
N LEU A 33 -3.66 13.23 24.35
CA LEU A 33 -3.69 11.82 24.72
C LEU A 33 -2.37 11.13 24.34
N SER A 34 -2.03 10.02 24.97
CA SER A 34 -1.00 9.10 24.46
C SER A 34 -1.51 8.36 23.21
N ASN A 35 -0.59 7.73 22.46
CA ASN A 35 -1.00 6.93 21.31
C ASN A 35 -1.82 5.71 21.73
N GLU A 36 -1.47 5.12 22.86
CA GLU A 36 -2.15 3.96 23.44
C GLU A 36 -3.59 4.31 23.83
N GLU A 37 -3.81 5.48 24.45
CA GLU A 37 -5.17 5.96 24.77
C GLU A 37 -6.00 6.20 23.51
N ILE A 38 -5.41 6.76 22.44
CA ILE A 38 -6.11 6.95 21.17
C ILE A 38 -6.49 5.60 20.55
N VAL A 39 -5.58 4.63 20.55
CA VAL A 39 -5.84 3.27 20.06
C VAL A 39 -6.96 2.60 20.85
N GLN A 40 -6.99 2.73 22.18
CA GLN A 40 -8.09 2.18 22.99
C GLN A 40 -9.44 2.84 22.65
N LYS A 41 -9.46 4.15 22.37
CA LYS A 41 -10.67 4.83 21.89
C LYS A 41 -11.13 4.26 20.54
N ILE A 42 -10.22 4.09 19.58
CA ILE A 42 -10.53 3.47 18.27
C ILE A 42 -11.08 2.05 18.46
N TYR A 43 -10.45 1.23 19.30
CA TYR A 43 -10.95 -0.12 19.59
C TYR A 43 -12.32 -0.14 20.22
N SER A 44 -12.59 0.77 21.16
CA SER A 44 -13.92 0.88 21.75
C SER A 44 -15.00 1.20 20.70
N VAL A 45 -14.69 2.04 19.72
CA VAL A 45 -15.61 2.38 18.62
C VAL A 45 -15.76 1.18 17.66
N CYS A 46 -14.65 0.52 17.33
CA CYS A 46 -14.64 -0.57 16.34
C CYS A 46 -15.02 -1.95 16.90
N ALA A 47 -15.17 -2.11 18.22
CA ALA A 47 -15.46 -3.40 18.85
C ALA A 47 -16.74 -4.09 18.33
N GLY A 48 -17.77 -3.30 17.98
CA GLY A 48 -19.06 -3.81 17.51
C GLY A 48 -19.15 -4.04 16.00
N HIS A 49 -18.11 -3.72 15.22
CA HIS A 49 -18.17 -3.82 13.76
C HIS A 49 -17.94 -5.26 13.30
N SER A 50 -18.75 -5.73 12.34
CA SER A 50 -18.64 -7.07 11.76
C SER A 50 -17.31 -7.28 11.02
N TYR A 51 -16.75 -6.21 10.48
CA TYR A 51 -15.44 -6.19 9.86
C TYR A 51 -14.68 -4.95 10.33
N LYS A 52 -13.82 -5.16 11.34
CA LYS A 52 -13.07 -4.08 12.00
C LYS A 52 -12.16 -3.27 11.07
N PRO A 53 -11.48 -3.85 10.06
CA PRO A 53 -10.65 -3.08 9.12
C PRO A 53 -11.34 -1.85 8.51
N THR A 54 -12.58 -2.00 8.03
CA THR A 54 -13.33 -0.86 7.49
C THR A 54 -13.57 0.22 8.54
N CYS A 55 -13.84 -0.15 9.79
CA CYS A 55 -13.96 0.83 10.87
C CYS A 55 -12.63 1.55 11.13
N TYR A 56 -11.49 0.85 11.08
CA TYR A 56 -10.18 1.48 11.22
C TYR A 56 -9.87 2.47 10.08
N ASP A 57 -10.23 2.12 8.83
CA ASP A 57 -10.08 2.98 7.65
C ASP A 57 -10.98 4.24 7.70
N GLU A 58 -12.03 4.21 8.52
CA GLU A 58 -12.93 5.33 8.77
C GLU A 58 -12.49 6.19 9.96
N GLU A 59 -12.10 5.58 11.09
CA GLU A 59 -11.79 6.29 12.34
C GLU A 59 -10.39 6.90 12.34
N ILE A 60 -9.37 6.20 11.82
CA ILE A 60 -7.98 6.68 11.87
C ILE A 60 -7.80 8.03 11.11
N PRO A 61 -8.35 8.23 9.90
CA PRO A 61 -8.20 9.49 9.18
C PRO A 61 -8.77 10.72 9.91
N LYS A 62 -9.79 10.55 10.77
CA LYS A 62 -10.40 11.66 11.51
C LYS A 62 -9.39 12.39 12.41
N LEU A 63 -8.36 11.67 12.85
CA LEU A 63 -7.30 12.19 13.71
C LEU A 63 -6.44 13.27 13.04
N LEU A 64 -6.40 13.34 11.70
CA LEU A 64 -5.59 14.32 10.96
C LEU A 64 -6.00 15.79 11.18
N SER A 65 -7.19 16.00 11.75
CA SER A 65 -7.68 17.32 12.14
C SER A 65 -7.07 17.82 13.46
N GLU A 66 -6.57 16.92 14.30
CA GLU A 66 -6.08 17.22 15.65
C GLU A 66 -4.59 16.93 15.86
N ILE A 67 -4.01 16.03 15.07
CA ILE A 67 -2.61 15.61 15.19
C ILE A 67 -1.92 15.46 13.82
N SER A 68 -0.58 15.40 13.83
CA SER A 68 0.21 15.30 12.60
C SER A 68 0.06 13.95 11.89
N MET A 69 0.25 13.94 10.57
CA MET A 69 0.19 12.73 9.74
C MET A 69 1.11 11.61 10.25
N GLU A 70 2.34 11.92 10.66
CA GLU A 70 3.31 10.94 11.16
C GLU A 70 2.81 10.27 12.44
N ARG A 71 2.15 11.04 13.30
CA ARG A 71 1.57 10.51 14.53
C ARG A 71 0.37 9.62 14.23
N VAL A 72 -0.47 9.98 13.25
CA VAL A 72 -1.58 9.13 12.78
C VAL A 72 -1.06 7.81 12.21
N PHE A 73 -0.01 7.82 11.38
CA PHE A 73 0.62 6.58 10.91
C PHE A 73 1.22 5.74 12.03
N LYS A 74 1.81 6.37 13.05
CA LYS A 74 2.28 5.63 14.24
C LYS A 74 1.13 4.94 14.96
N ILE A 75 -0.04 5.57 15.06
CA ILE A 75 -1.26 4.97 15.61
C ILE A 75 -1.74 3.81 14.74
N ALA A 76 -1.79 3.99 13.41
CA ALA A 76 -2.14 2.91 12.48
C ALA A 76 -1.20 1.70 12.65
N GLY A 77 0.11 1.92 12.75
CA GLY A 77 1.08 0.86 13.01
C GLY A 77 0.86 0.11 14.33
N ILE A 78 0.43 0.79 15.40
CA ILE A 78 0.05 0.13 16.66
C ILE A 78 -1.21 -0.73 16.46
N VAL A 79 -2.18 -0.25 15.68
CA VAL A 79 -3.37 -1.02 15.33
C VAL A 79 -3.00 -2.29 14.55
N GLN A 80 -2.16 -2.19 13.51
CA GLN A 80 -1.70 -3.36 12.74
C GLN A 80 -1.03 -4.43 13.63
N VAL A 81 -0.26 -4.00 14.63
CA VAL A 81 0.42 -4.91 15.56
C VAL A 81 -0.55 -5.58 16.53
N SER A 82 -1.57 -4.85 17.01
CA SER A 82 -2.46 -5.39 18.06
C SER A 82 -3.70 -6.10 17.52
N ASP A 83 -4.09 -5.84 16.27
CA ASP A 83 -5.21 -6.52 15.60
C ASP A 83 -4.76 -7.08 14.24
N VAL A 84 -4.45 -8.38 14.23
CA VAL A 84 -4.00 -9.11 13.02
C VAL A 84 -5.03 -9.14 11.90
N SER A 85 -6.30 -8.80 12.17
CA SER A 85 -7.29 -8.64 11.10
C SER A 85 -7.03 -7.40 10.23
N TYR A 86 -6.16 -6.50 10.69
CA TYR A 86 -5.78 -5.26 10.03
C TYR A 86 -4.28 -5.21 9.68
N SER A 87 -3.72 -6.33 9.22
CA SER A 87 -2.31 -6.37 8.83
C SER A 87 -2.02 -5.62 7.52
N TYR A 88 -3.00 -5.48 6.64
CA TYR A 88 -2.91 -4.69 5.41
C TYR A 88 -3.70 -3.37 5.53
N CYS A 89 -3.05 -2.22 5.30
CA CYS A 89 -3.67 -0.89 5.35
C CYS A 89 -3.17 0.07 4.25
N HIS A 90 -2.81 -0.44 3.07
CA HIS A 90 -2.22 0.38 1.99
C HIS A 90 -3.11 1.57 1.58
N ASP A 91 -4.40 1.32 1.39
CA ASP A 91 -5.37 2.36 1.00
C ASP A 91 -5.56 3.42 2.10
N LEU A 92 -5.48 3.04 3.38
CA LEU A 92 -5.39 4.01 4.47
C LEU A 92 -4.16 4.91 4.28
N GLY A 93 -3.02 4.32 3.93
CA GLY A 93 -1.80 5.06 3.64
C GLY A 93 -1.98 6.13 2.56
N HIS A 94 -2.68 5.81 1.47
CA HIS A 94 -3.04 6.77 0.43
C HIS A 94 -3.90 7.89 0.99
N LYS A 95 -4.99 7.51 1.67
CA LYS A 95 -5.99 8.44 2.20
C LYS A 95 -5.38 9.43 3.19
N LEU A 96 -4.47 8.97 4.05
CA LEU A 96 -3.83 9.83 5.05
C LEU A 96 -2.93 10.88 4.40
N SER A 97 -2.11 10.48 3.42
CA SER A 97 -1.18 11.39 2.78
C SER A 97 -1.86 12.33 1.78
N ALA A 98 -2.87 11.87 1.06
CA ALA A 98 -3.75 12.72 0.25
C ALA A 98 -4.44 13.78 1.12
N SER A 99 -5.00 13.37 2.27
CA SER A 99 -5.61 14.32 3.21
C SER A 99 -4.61 15.36 3.72
N GLU A 100 -3.34 14.99 3.96
CA GLU A 100 -2.30 15.94 4.35
C GLU A 100 -1.95 16.90 3.20
N VAL A 101 -1.81 16.42 1.95
CA VAL A 101 -1.56 17.27 0.78
C VAL A 101 -2.71 18.23 0.52
N SER A 102 -3.97 17.83 0.76
CA SER A 102 -5.14 18.68 0.57
C SER A 102 -5.12 19.95 1.43
N LYS A 103 -4.38 19.94 2.55
CA LYS A 103 -4.19 21.12 3.42
C LYS A 103 -3.37 22.20 2.70
N ASN A 104 -2.36 21.80 1.93
CA ASN A 104 -1.56 22.69 1.08
C ASN A 104 -0.93 21.92 -0.09
N PRO A 105 -1.55 21.89 -1.28
CA PRO A 105 -1.05 21.12 -2.41
C PRO A 105 0.38 21.48 -2.84
N ARG A 106 0.86 22.70 -2.56
CA ARG A 106 2.22 23.12 -2.93
C ARG A 106 3.31 22.35 -2.17
N GLU A 107 2.98 21.78 -1.01
CA GLU A 107 3.91 21.07 -0.14
C GLU A 107 3.91 19.55 -0.37
N TRP A 108 3.28 19.04 -1.43
CA TRP A 108 3.18 17.60 -1.69
C TRP A 108 4.52 16.84 -1.67
N LYS A 109 5.61 17.46 -2.17
CA LYS A 109 6.98 16.91 -2.11
C LYS A 109 7.48 16.76 -0.67
N GLU A 110 7.13 17.71 0.20
CA GLU A 110 7.42 17.64 1.62
C GLU A 110 6.63 16.49 2.27
N VAL A 111 5.35 16.33 1.93
CA VAL A 111 4.51 15.23 2.43
C VAL A 111 5.09 13.88 2.03
N ILE A 112 5.51 13.69 0.77
CA ILE A 112 6.24 12.48 0.32
C ILE A 112 7.49 12.25 1.16
N SER A 113 8.26 13.30 1.44
CA SER A 113 9.45 13.22 2.29
C SER A 113 9.13 12.90 3.75
N ARG A 114 7.89 13.10 4.22
CA ARG A 114 7.47 12.80 5.59
C ARG A 114 6.81 11.43 5.72
N CYS A 115 6.56 10.74 4.61
CA CYS A 115 5.99 9.40 4.60
C CYS A 115 6.80 8.42 5.47
N PRO A 116 6.15 7.66 6.37
CA PRO A 116 6.82 6.69 7.20
C PRO A 116 7.23 5.45 6.40
N ARG A 117 8.27 4.77 6.90
CA ARG A 117 8.82 3.56 6.29
C ARG A 117 8.11 2.32 6.80
N GLY A 118 7.71 1.43 5.89
CA GLY A 118 7.25 0.07 6.25
C GLY A 118 5.99 0.06 7.14
N ILE A 119 5.15 1.10 7.03
CA ILE A 119 3.81 1.17 7.62
C ILE A 119 2.82 1.23 6.47
N CYS A 120 1.72 0.48 6.57
CA CYS A 120 0.69 0.43 5.54
C CYS A 120 1.24 0.17 4.12
N SER A 121 2.17 -0.79 3.98
CA SER A 121 2.75 -1.16 2.68
C SER A 121 3.19 0.04 1.82
N ASN A 122 3.75 1.09 2.43
CA ASN A 122 4.23 2.30 1.76
C ASN A 122 3.19 3.05 0.90
N GLY A 123 1.88 2.91 1.19
CA GLY A 123 0.84 3.61 0.43
C GLY A 123 0.88 5.14 0.53
N CYS A 124 1.63 5.70 1.49
CA CYS A 124 1.73 7.14 1.69
C CYS A 124 2.25 7.90 0.46
N GLN A 125 3.27 7.37 -0.22
CA GLN A 125 3.90 8.02 -1.36
C GLN A 125 2.91 8.19 -2.53
N HIS A 126 2.04 7.21 -2.74
CA HIS A 126 1.04 7.20 -3.82
C HIS A 126 0.01 8.32 -3.61
N GLY A 127 -0.65 8.34 -2.45
CA GLY A 127 -1.69 9.33 -2.14
C GLY A 127 -1.17 10.78 -2.17
N ALA A 128 0.06 11.02 -1.70
CA ALA A 128 0.65 12.35 -1.73
C ALA A 128 0.94 12.82 -3.16
N ALA A 129 1.39 11.92 -4.04
CA ALA A 129 1.63 12.23 -5.44
C ALA A 129 0.33 12.48 -6.21
N GLN A 130 -0.68 11.63 -6.02
CA GLN A 130 -1.98 11.73 -6.70
C GLN A 130 -2.72 13.02 -6.32
N GLU A 131 -2.78 13.36 -5.03
CA GLU A 131 -3.59 14.49 -4.55
C GLU A 131 -3.19 15.84 -5.16
N ARG A 132 -1.89 16.07 -5.37
CA ARG A 132 -1.38 17.34 -5.89
C ARG A 132 -2.08 17.76 -7.18
N PHE A 133 -2.39 16.81 -8.06
CA PHE A 133 -2.89 17.08 -9.40
C PHE A 133 -4.30 16.52 -9.64
N ARG A 134 -4.98 16.11 -8.56
CA ARG A 134 -6.32 15.51 -8.62
C ARG A 134 -7.33 16.36 -9.39
N ASN A 135 -7.23 17.68 -9.28
CA ASN A 135 -8.16 18.64 -9.89
C ASN A 135 -7.58 19.39 -11.11
N GLU A 136 -6.42 18.96 -11.63
CA GLU A 136 -5.69 19.68 -12.68
C GLU A 136 -5.39 18.75 -13.87
N VAL A 137 -6.05 19.00 -15.01
CA VAL A 137 -5.57 18.48 -16.31
C VAL A 137 -4.64 19.51 -16.91
N LEU A 138 -3.37 19.16 -17.07
CA LEU A 138 -2.36 20.11 -17.51
C LEU A 138 -2.40 20.34 -19.02
N THR A 139 -2.19 21.58 -19.43
CA THR A 139 -1.86 21.90 -20.83
C THR A 139 -0.50 21.31 -21.21
N GLN A 140 -0.18 21.28 -22.51
CA GLN A 140 1.11 20.75 -22.95
C GLN A 140 2.31 21.50 -22.33
N ASP A 141 2.23 22.82 -22.20
CA ASP A 141 3.31 23.64 -21.62
C ASP A 141 3.45 23.38 -20.11
N GLN A 142 2.32 23.27 -19.40
CA GLN A 142 2.30 22.90 -17.98
C GLN A 142 2.85 21.50 -17.76
N LEU A 143 2.56 20.56 -18.66
CA LEU A 143 3.07 19.19 -18.59
C LEU A 143 4.59 19.15 -18.76
N ILE A 144 5.15 19.99 -19.65
CA ILE A 144 6.61 20.12 -19.81
C ILE A 144 7.24 20.63 -18.50
N ALA A 145 6.66 21.67 -17.90
CA ALA A 145 7.15 22.19 -16.63
C ALA A 145 7.04 21.16 -15.49
N ALA A 146 5.91 20.46 -15.40
CA ALA A 146 5.68 19.42 -14.40
C ALA A 146 6.70 18.28 -14.51
N LYS A 147 7.00 17.80 -15.72
CA LYS A 147 8.00 16.74 -15.95
C LYS A 147 9.36 17.06 -15.34
N ILE A 148 9.81 18.31 -15.45
CA ILE A 148 11.08 18.77 -14.86
C ILE A 148 11.04 18.60 -13.34
N GLU A 149 9.91 18.92 -12.70
CA GLU A 149 9.74 18.75 -11.25
C GLU A 149 9.70 17.27 -10.82
N LEU A 150 9.28 16.37 -11.69
CA LEU A 150 9.13 14.94 -11.38
C LEU A 150 10.45 14.16 -11.44
N VAL A 151 11.48 14.65 -12.14
CA VAL A 151 12.75 13.91 -12.32
C VAL A 151 13.40 13.54 -10.97
N ASP A 152 13.38 14.45 -10.01
CA ASP A 152 14.11 14.28 -8.74
C ASP A 152 13.22 13.95 -7.54
N VAL A 153 11.90 13.90 -7.72
CA VAL A 153 10.97 13.66 -6.60
C VAL A 153 11.21 12.31 -5.92
N CYS A 154 11.63 11.30 -6.68
CA CYS A 154 11.94 9.99 -6.14
C CYS A 154 13.39 9.83 -5.67
N ASN A 155 14.13 10.94 -5.57
CA ASN A 155 15.48 11.00 -5.01
C ASN A 155 15.58 12.07 -3.89
N LEU A 156 14.44 12.56 -3.37
CA LEU A 156 14.39 13.60 -2.32
C LEU A 156 15.12 13.20 -1.03
N LYS A 157 15.16 11.90 -0.71
CA LYS A 157 15.95 11.35 0.39
C LYS A 157 17.08 10.49 -0.12
N LYS A 158 18.28 10.75 0.37
CA LYS A 158 19.49 9.96 0.04
C LYS A 158 19.47 8.56 0.65
N ASP A 159 18.71 8.35 1.72
CA ASP A 159 18.66 7.10 2.49
C ASP A 159 17.41 6.26 2.19
N TRP A 160 16.72 6.51 1.06
CA TRP A 160 15.66 5.62 0.61
C TRP A 160 16.20 4.25 0.26
N THR A 161 15.49 3.24 0.73
CA THR A 161 15.61 1.86 0.27
C THR A 161 15.19 1.75 -1.20
N GLY A 162 15.59 0.65 -1.85
CA GLY A 162 15.14 0.38 -3.22
C GLY A 162 13.62 0.28 -3.33
N LEU A 163 12.98 -0.24 -2.28
CA LEU A 163 11.52 -0.32 -2.16
C LEU A 163 10.87 1.06 -2.14
N GLU A 164 11.26 1.96 -1.23
CA GLU A 164 10.70 3.32 -1.15
C GLU A 164 10.83 4.09 -2.46
N LYS A 165 11.99 3.95 -3.13
CA LYS A 165 12.20 4.55 -4.45
C LYS A 165 11.26 3.96 -5.50
N SER A 166 11.04 2.65 -5.46
CA SER A 166 10.18 1.95 -6.41
C SER A 166 8.71 2.31 -6.24
N GLU A 167 8.22 2.40 -5.00
CA GLU A 167 6.87 2.88 -4.67
C GLU A 167 6.67 4.34 -5.09
N CYS A 168 7.67 5.21 -4.88
CA CYS A 168 7.59 6.57 -5.39
C CYS A 168 7.43 6.60 -6.92
N ILE A 169 8.26 5.85 -7.66
CA ILE A 169 8.22 5.80 -9.13
C ILE A 169 6.88 5.22 -9.62
N HIS A 170 6.37 4.20 -8.94
CA HIS A 170 5.04 3.66 -9.18
C HIS A 170 3.96 4.73 -8.98
N GLY A 171 4.02 5.49 -7.89
CA GLY A 171 3.18 6.67 -7.63
C GLY A 171 3.22 7.73 -8.74
N LEU A 172 4.37 7.95 -9.39
CA LEU A 172 4.47 8.84 -10.56
C LEU A 172 3.68 8.32 -11.76
N GLY A 173 3.55 7.00 -11.89
CA GLY A 173 2.68 6.34 -12.84
C GLY A 173 1.21 6.75 -12.64
N HIS A 174 0.70 6.59 -11.42
CA HIS A 174 -0.66 7.03 -11.07
C HIS A 174 -0.87 8.51 -11.39
N LEU A 175 0.07 9.34 -10.92
CA LEU A 175 0.04 10.78 -11.16
C LEU A 175 -0.02 11.12 -12.65
N SER A 176 0.71 10.40 -13.50
CA SER A 176 0.72 10.66 -14.94
C SER A 176 -0.65 10.54 -15.62
N VAL A 177 -1.59 9.79 -15.03
CA VAL A 177 -2.97 9.64 -15.52
C VAL A 177 -3.81 10.85 -15.14
N TYR A 178 -3.61 11.40 -13.94
CA TYR A 178 -4.23 12.64 -13.50
C TYR A 178 -3.79 13.83 -14.36
N LEU A 179 -2.47 14.00 -14.52
CA LEU A 179 -1.87 15.12 -15.26
C LEU A 179 -2.41 15.27 -16.69
N THR A 180 -2.78 14.15 -17.31
CA THR A 180 -3.17 14.09 -18.73
C THR A 180 -4.67 13.92 -18.92
N GLY A 181 -5.46 13.90 -17.85
CA GLY A 181 -6.90 13.68 -17.92
C GLY A 181 -7.26 12.32 -18.52
N ALA A 182 -6.55 11.27 -18.09
CA ALA A 182 -6.67 9.89 -18.57
C ALA A 182 -6.36 9.66 -20.06
N ASP A 183 -5.59 10.56 -20.69
CA ASP A 183 -4.98 10.28 -22.00
C ASP A 183 -3.81 9.32 -21.81
N VAL A 184 -4.08 8.02 -22.02
CA VAL A 184 -3.15 6.91 -21.75
C VAL A 184 -1.83 7.08 -22.48
N ASP A 185 -1.86 7.49 -23.75
CA ASP A 185 -0.64 7.69 -24.53
C ASP A 185 0.20 8.83 -23.97
N LYS A 186 -0.42 9.93 -23.54
CA LYS A 186 0.28 11.03 -22.87
C LYS A 186 0.82 10.60 -21.51
N SER A 187 0.06 9.84 -20.72
CA SER A 187 0.49 9.33 -19.41
C SER A 187 1.76 8.48 -19.53
N LEU A 188 1.75 7.52 -20.45
CA LEU A 188 2.91 6.67 -20.69
C LEU A 188 4.10 7.48 -21.25
N ARG A 189 3.86 8.56 -22.01
CA ARG A 189 4.94 9.49 -22.42
C ARG A 189 5.54 10.24 -21.23
N VAL A 190 4.76 10.63 -20.22
CA VAL A 190 5.30 11.22 -18.99
C VAL A 190 6.32 10.29 -18.34
N CYS A 191 6.00 8.99 -18.20
CA CYS A 191 6.94 7.99 -17.69
C CYS A 191 8.25 7.89 -18.49
N ASN A 192 8.18 8.03 -19.82
CA ASN A 192 9.37 8.00 -20.68
C ASN A 192 10.26 9.23 -20.50
N ASP A 193 9.65 10.39 -20.18
CA ASP A 193 10.35 11.67 -20.18
C ASP A 193 11.02 11.98 -18.84
N ILE A 194 10.69 11.28 -17.75
CA ILE A 194 11.23 11.52 -16.39
C ILE A 194 12.57 10.81 -16.10
N ASN A 195 13.38 10.56 -17.14
CA ASN A 195 14.76 10.02 -17.09
C ASN A 195 14.96 8.80 -16.16
N LEU A 196 14.01 7.86 -16.20
CA LEU A 196 14.06 6.62 -15.43
C LEU A 196 14.99 5.59 -16.08
N ARG A 197 15.59 4.72 -15.26
CA ARG A 197 16.24 3.50 -15.76
C ARG A 197 15.19 2.57 -16.36
N ARG A 198 15.62 1.65 -17.22
CA ARG A 198 14.71 0.72 -17.91
C ARG A 198 13.86 -0.09 -16.93
N GLU A 199 14.43 -0.55 -15.82
CA GLU A 199 13.71 -1.33 -14.80
C GLU A 199 12.68 -0.48 -14.04
N GLU A 200 12.97 0.81 -13.87
CA GLU A 200 12.10 1.79 -13.20
C GLU A 200 10.93 2.23 -14.11
N LEU A 201 11.14 2.23 -15.43
CA LEU A 201 10.09 2.56 -16.39
C LEU A 201 8.90 1.61 -16.31
N ASP A 202 9.15 0.31 -16.11
CA ASP A 202 8.10 -0.69 -15.93
C ASP A 202 7.23 -0.38 -14.69
N LEU A 203 7.82 0.11 -13.60
CA LEU A 203 7.11 0.48 -12.38
C LEU A 203 6.18 1.69 -12.61
N CYS A 204 6.65 2.69 -13.36
CA CYS A 204 5.84 3.84 -13.74
C CYS A 204 4.67 3.43 -14.65
N TYR A 205 4.91 2.52 -15.61
CA TYR A 205 3.82 1.96 -16.41
C TYR A 205 2.83 1.16 -15.57
N ASP A 206 3.32 0.36 -14.62
CA ASP A 206 2.46 -0.37 -13.69
C ASP A 206 1.56 0.60 -12.90
N GLY A 207 2.07 1.70 -12.36
CA GLY A 207 1.23 2.68 -11.66
C GLY A 207 0.19 3.35 -12.57
N ALA A 208 0.57 3.70 -13.80
CA ALA A 208 -0.36 4.30 -14.76
C ALA A 208 -1.50 3.34 -15.15
N PHE A 209 -1.19 2.06 -15.42
CA PHE A 209 -2.23 1.08 -15.72
C PHE A 209 -3.03 0.66 -14.48
N MET A 210 -2.41 0.61 -13.30
CA MET A 210 -3.11 0.37 -12.03
C MET A 210 -4.18 1.42 -11.80
N GLN A 211 -3.88 2.70 -12.04
CA GLN A 211 -4.88 3.78 -11.96
C GLN A 211 -6.10 3.54 -12.88
N ILE A 212 -5.91 2.91 -14.03
CA ILE A 212 -6.99 2.60 -14.99
C ILE A 212 -7.81 1.39 -14.55
N PHE A 213 -7.17 0.30 -14.15
CA PHE A 213 -7.86 -0.95 -13.83
C PHE A 213 -8.36 -1.02 -12.40
N GLN A 214 -7.70 -0.34 -11.47
CA GLN A 214 -7.89 -0.38 -10.02
C GLN A 214 -8.14 1.03 -9.43
N PRO A 215 -9.10 1.80 -9.95
CA PRO A 215 -9.46 3.09 -9.34
C PRO A 215 -10.05 2.86 -7.94
N GLN A 216 -9.59 3.60 -6.93
CA GLN A 216 -9.91 3.35 -5.53
C GLN A 216 -11.02 4.25 -5.01
N ASP A 217 -11.00 5.54 -5.39
CA ASP A 217 -11.97 6.53 -4.92
C ASP A 217 -12.91 7.04 -6.05
N PRO A 218 -13.99 7.78 -5.71
CA PRO A 218 -14.94 8.25 -6.71
C PRO A 218 -14.33 9.12 -7.82
N ASP A 219 -13.27 9.88 -7.52
CA ASP A 219 -12.60 10.72 -8.52
C ASP A 219 -11.73 9.85 -9.44
N ASP A 220 -11.01 8.87 -8.89
CA ASP A 220 -10.29 7.86 -9.68
C ASP A 220 -11.24 7.17 -10.66
N ILE A 221 -12.41 6.72 -10.16
CA ILE A 221 -13.42 6.03 -10.96
C ILE A 221 -13.89 6.96 -12.08
N SER A 222 -14.25 8.20 -11.75
CA SER A 222 -14.75 9.19 -12.70
C SER A 222 -13.70 9.54 -13.77
N LEU A 223 -12.42 9.62 -13.39
CA LEU A 223 -11.29 9.91 -14.27
C LEU A 223 -11.15 8.86 -15.38
N VAL A 224 -11.30 7.58 -15.05
CA VAL A 224 -11.02 6.47 -15.98
C VAL A 224 -12.25 5.75 -16.51
N GLU A 225 -13.47 6.08 -16.05
CA GLU A 225 -14.71 5.36 -16.38
C GLU A 225 -14.93 5.15 -17.88
N LYS A 226 -14.53 6.14 -18.70
CA LYS A 226 -14.72 6.11 -20.16
C LYS A 226 -13.68 5.26 -20.90
N ILE A 227 -12.53 4.98 -20.28
CA ILE A 227 -11.41 4.28 -20.91
C ILE A 227 -11.15 2.90 -20.32
N LYS A 228 -11.59 2.65 -19.08
CA LYS A 228 -11.35 1.40 -18.36
C LYS A 228 -12.05 0.24 -19.07
N PRO A 229 -11.31 -0.80 -19.52
CA PRO A 229 -11.92 -2.03 -20.02
C PRO A 229 -12.82 -2.68 -18.96
N LYS A 230 -13.98 -3.20 -19.37
CA LYS A 230 -14.97 -3.84 -18.49
C LYS A 230 -14.99 -5.34 -18.63
N THR A 231 -14.44 -5.87 -19.72
CA THR A 231 -14.37 -7.30 -20.02
C THR A 231 -12.93 -7.76 -20.27
N LYS A 232 -12.73 -9.08 -20.23
CA LYS A 232 -11.44 -9.71 -20.52
C LYS A 232 -11.03 -9.49 -21.98
N GLU A 233 -11.99 -9.55 -22.90
CA GLU A 233 -11.80 -9.33 -24.33
C GLU A 233 -11.42 -7.87 -24.62
N GLU A 234 -12.13 -6.91 -24.01
CA GLU A 234 -11.78 -5.49 -24.09
C GLU A 234 -10.37 -5.23 -23.54
N THR A 235 -10.01 -5.90 -22.45
CA THR A 235 -8.67 -5.81 -21.85
C THR A 235 -7.60 -6.26 -22.82
N GLN A 236 -7.77 -7.42 -23.47
CA GLN A 236 -6.80 -7.89 -24.46
C GLN A 236 -6.65 -6.90 -25.60
N LYS A 237 -7.75 -6.38 -26.14
CA LYS A 237 -7.73 -5.38 -27.20
C LYS A 237 -7.03 -4.09 -26.76
N PHE A 238 -7.37 -3.61 -25.56
CA PHE A 238 -6.79 -2.40 -24.97
C PHE A 238 -5.28 -2.56 -24.72
N CYS A 239 -4.83 -3.65 -24.12
CA CYS A 239 -3.40 -3.82 -23.83
C CYS A 239 -2.57 -4.10 -25.09
N ARG A 240 -3.11 -4.80 -26.08
CA ARG A 240 -2.37 -5.16 -27.32
C ARG A 240 -2.31 -4.05 -28.35
N GLN A 241 -2.97 -2.91 -28.11
CA GLN A 241 -2.90 -1.75 -29.00
C GLN A 241 -1.53 -1.04 -28.93
N PHE A 242 -0.77 -1.23 -27.85
CA PHE A 242 0.51 -0.56 -27.66
C PHE A 242 1.63 -1.22 -28.47
N PRO A 243 2.47 -0.44 -29.18
CA PRO A 243 3.55 -0.99 -29.99
C PRO A 243 4.75 -1.50 -29.16
N ASP A 244 4.88 -1.03 -27.93
CA ASP A 244 5.97 -1.39 -27.01
C ASP A 244 5.54 -2.56 -26.10
N LEU A 245 6.27 -3.66 -26.15
CA LEU A 245 5.99 -4.86 -25.34
C LEU A 245 6.05 -4.60 -23.84
N ASN A 246 6.87 -3.66 -23.35
CA ASN A 246 6.89 -3.32 -21.92
C ASN A 246 5.54 -2.72 -21.49
N LYS A 247 4.94 -1.85 -22.32
CA LYS A 247 3.61 -1.27 -22.08
C LYS A 247 2.53 -2.34 -22.13
N VAL A 248 2.59 -3.24 -23.12
CA VAL A 248 1.66 -4.39 -23.23
C VAL A 248 1.73 -5.24 -21.96
N ASN A 249 2.94 -5.60 -21.52
CA ASN A 249 3.15 -6.46 -20.36
C ASN A 249 2.74 -5.77 -19.04
N ALA A 250 3.00 -4.47 -18.86
CA ALA A 250 2.53 -3.70 -17.70
C ALA A 250 1.00 -3.61 -17.68
N CYS A 251 0.37 -3.32 -18.82
CA CYS A 251 -1.08 -3.29 -18.95
C CYS A 251 -1.71 -4.63 -18.57
N ILE A 252 -1.20 -5.73 -19.12
CA ILE A 252 -1.68 -7.08 -18.78
C ILE A 252 -1.48 -7.35 -17.30
N ARG A 253 -0.33 -7.05 -16.70
CA ARG A 253 -0.12 -7.26 -15.26
C ARG A 253 -1.22 -6.57 -14.43
N GLN A 254 -1.51 -5.29 -14.70
CA GLN A 254 -2.43 -4.51 -13.88
C GLN A 254 -3.91 -4.78 -14.11
N ALA A 255 -4.26 -5.53 -15.16
CA ALA A 255 -5.64 -5.88 -15.49
C ALA A 255 -6.23 -7.03 -14.65
N TYR A 256 -5.49 -7.53 -13.66
CA TYR A 256 -5.86 -8.70 -12.87
C TYR A 256 -7.21 -8.60 -12.13
N PRO A 257 -7.78 -7.42 -11.78
CA PRO A 257 -9.09 -7.37 -11.15
C PRO A 257 -10.22 -8.00 -11.97
N LEU A 258 -10.08 -8.03 -13.31
CA LEU A 258 -11.04 -8.70 -14.19
C LEU A 258 -10.87 -10.23 -14.23
N TYR A 259 -9.87 -10.75 -13.53
CA TYR A 259 -9.48 -12.16 -13.48
C TYR A 259 -9.36 -12.66 -12.03
N PHE A 260 -10.04 -11.99 -11.09
CA PHE A 260 -9.87 -12.25 -9.66
C PHE A 260 -10.10 -13.70 -9.25
N GLN A 261 -11.09 -14.34 -9.86
CA GLN A 261 -11.47 -15.72 -9.54
C GLN A 261 -10.42 -16.71 -10.08
N GLU A 262 -9.85 -16.44 -11.25
CA GLU A 262 -8.86 -17.30 -11.88
C GLU A 262 -7.54 -17.29 -11.10
N ILE A 263 -7.06 -16.10 -10.74
CA ILE A 263 -5.76 -15.93 -10.09
C ILE A 263 -5.73 -16.42 -8.64
N GLU A 264 -6.86 -16.84 -8.07
CA GLU A 264 -6.94 -17.48 -6.75
C GLU A 264 -6.39 -18.91 -6.75
N THR A 265 -6.25 -19.51 -7.93
CA THR A 265 -5.67 -20.85 -8.09
C THR A 265 -4.27 -20.77 -8.71
N SER A 266 -3.43 -21.77 -8.44
CA SER A 266 -2.07 -21.83 -9.00
C SER A 266 -2.10 -21.88 -10.53
N ASP A 267 -2.97 -22.73 -11.10
CA ASP A 267 -3.11 -22.90 -12.54
C ASP A 267 -3.66 -21.62 -13.21
N GLY A 268 -4.70 -21.00 -12.64
CA GLY A 268 -5.27 -19.79 -13.20
C GLY A 268 -4.30 -18.58 -13.13
N LEU A 269 -3.48 -18.48 -12.07
CA LEU A 269 -2.41 -17.48 -12.00
C LEU A 269 -1.35 -17.70 -13.10
N ILE A 270 -0.95 -18.95 -13.33
CA ILE A 270 0.02 -19.30 -14.39
C ILE A 270 -0.54 -19.00 -15.78
N GLU A 271 -1.78 -19.42 -16.04
CA GLU A 271 -2.48 -19.18 -17.30
C GLU A 271 -2.64 -17.68 -17.56
N TYR A 272 -3.01 -16.92 -16.53
CA TYR A 272 -3.08 -15.46 -16.61
C TYR A 272 -1.73 -14.85 -17.03
N CYS A 273 -0.65 -15.22 -16.34
CA CYS A 273 0.67 -14.66 -16.65
C CYS A 273 1.27 -15.16 -17.97
N ALA A 274 0.77 -16.26 -18.53
CA ALA A 274 1.14 -16.73 -19.87
C ALA A 274 0.65 -15.79 -20.99
N GLN A 275 -0.25 -14.84 -20.69
CA GLN A 275 -0.70 -13.83 -21.64
C GLN A 275 0.34 -12.73 -21.88
N SER A 276 1.28 -12.55 -20.94
CA SER A 276 2.45 -11.68 -21.10
C SER A 276 3.48 -12.32 -22.04
N SER A 277 4.44 -11.51 -22.51
CA SER A 277 5.56 -12.05 -23.30
C SER A 277 6.33 -13.13 -22.51
N PRO A 278 6.76 -14.24 -23.16
CA PRO A 278 7.51 -15.29 -22.48
C PRO A 278 8.79 -14.79 -21.81
N GLY A 279 9.24 -15.51 -20.77
CA GLY A 279 10.48 -15.21 -20.06
C GLY A 279 10.27 -14.19 -18.94
N LEU A 280 11.07 -13.12 -18.94
CA LEU A 280 11.11 -12.16 -17.83
C LEU A 280 9.76 -11.47 -17.58
N ALA A 281 8.97 -11.20 -18.63
CA ALA A 281 7.67 -10.55 -18.44
C ALA A 281 6.64 -11.47 -17.76
N THR A 282 6.59 -12.76 -18.13
CA THR A 282 5.80 -13.76 -17.40
C THR A 282 6.24 -13.87 -15.94
N GLU A 283 7.54 -13.87 -15.67
CA GLU A 283 8.07 -13.91 -14.30
C GLU A 283 7.68 -12.65 -13.49
N LYS A 284 7.82 -11.46 -14.06
CA LYS A 284 7.36 -10.21 -13.42
C LYS A 284 5.87 -10.25 -13.11
N CYS A 285 5.06 -10.78 -14.02
CA CYS A 285 3.64 -10.98 -13.78
C CYS A 285 3.39 -11.90 -12.58
N GLN A 286 4.06 -13.04 -12.51
CA GLN A 286 3.91 -13.98 -11.41
C GLN A 286 4.32 -13.35 -10.08
N ASN A 287 5.48 -12.70 -10.03
CA ASN A 287 5.98 -12.05 -8.81
C ASN A 287 5.02 -10.96 -8.32
N MET A 288 4.46 -10.16 -9.23
CA MET A 288 3.43 -9.18 -8.89
C MET A 288 2.16 -9.85 -8.35
N LEU A 289 1.68 -10.92 -8.99
CA LEU A 289 0.48 -11.61 -8.49
C LEU A 289 0.72 -12.33 -7.16
N PHE A 290 1.93 -12.83 -6.88
CA PHE A 290 2.28 -13.33 -5.55
C PHE A 290 2.17 -12.23 -4.48
N TYR A 291 2.61 -11.02 -4.83
CA TYR A 291 2.46 -9.85 -3.97
C TYR A 291 0.98 -9.49 -3.74
N VAL A 292 0.16 -9.45 -4.81
CA VAL A 292 -1.29 -9.21 -4.72
C VAL A 292 -1.99 -10.28 -3.88
N GLN A 293 -1.65 -11.55 -4.03
CA GLN A 293 -2.26 -12.63 -3.24
C GLN A 293 -1.93 -12.50 -1.75
N ALA A 294 -0.70 -12.10 -1.41
CA ALA A 294 -0.32 -11.83 -0.03
C ALA A 294 -1.21 -10.73 0.60
N GLN A 295 -1.45 -9.63 -0.12
CA GLN A 295 -2.32 -8.54 0.34
C GLN A 295 -3.79 -8.96 0.44
N ARG A 296 -4.34 -9.57 -0.62
CA ARG A 296 -5.77 -9.96 -0.69
C ARG A 296 -6.17 -10.95 0.39
N THR A 297 -5.25 -11.82 0.80
CA THR A 297 -5.51 -12.80 1.86
C THR A 297 -5.24 -12.24 3.26
N ASN A 298 -4.93 -10.94 3.38
CA ASN A 298 -4.44 -10.30 4.60
C ASN A 298 -3.30 -11.13 5.24
N TYR A 299 -2.35 -11.53 4.38
CA TYR A 299 -1.17 -12.33 4.74
C TYR A 299 -1.48 -13.68 5.39
N ASN A 300 -2.61 -14.31 5.06
CA ASN A 300 -2.94 -15.65 5.56
C ASN A 300 -1.95 -16.70 5.01
N VAL A 301 -0.98 -17.06 5.84
CA VAL A 301 0.14 -17.95 5.45
C VAL A 301 -0.28 -19.33 4.97
N GLN A 302 -1.40 -19.87 5.45
CA GLN A 302 -1.85 -21.20 5.01
C GLN A 302 -2.40 -21.13 3.58
N LYS A 303 -3.29 -20.17 3.30
CA LYS A 303 -3.82 -19.96 1.94
C LYS A 303 -2.71 -19.70 0.92
N LEU A 304 -1.71 -18.92 1.33
CA LEU A 304 -0.55 -18.61 0.50
C LEU A 304 0.34 -19.83 0.26
N ALA A 305 0.54 -20.66 1.28
CA ALA A 305 1.28 -21.91 1.15
C ALA A 305 0.55 -22.90 0.22
N ASP A 306 -0.77 -23.01 0.35
CA ASP A 306 -1.60 -23.87 -0.52
C ASP A 306 -1.47 -23.43 -1.98
N LEU A 307 -1.54 -22.12 -2.25
CA LEU A 307 -1.30 -21.54 -3.58
C LEU A 307 0.09 -21.92 -4.11
N CYS A 308 1.15 -21.75 -3.32
CA CYS A 308 2.51 -22.06 -3.78
C CYS A 308 2.77 -23.57 -3.93
N ASN A 309 2.17 -24.41 -3.09
CA ASN A 309 2.32 -25.86 -3.18
C ASN A 309 1.67 -26.43 -4.45
N GLY A 310 0.62 -25.78 -4.96
CA GLY A 310 0.04 -26.08 -6.27
C GLY A 310 0.86 -25.59 -7.47
N MET A 311 1.93 -24.82 -7.27
CA MET A 311 2.76 -24.34 -8.39
C MET A 311 3.68 -25.44 -8.94
N PRO A 312 4.02 -25.39 -10.25
CA PRO A 312 5.07 -26.22 -10.84
C PRO A 312 6.39 -26.08 -10.09
N ASP A 313 7.15 -27.18 -10.00
CA ASP A 313 8.38 -27.24 -9.18
C ASP A 313 9.39 -26.11 -9.49
N LYS A 314 9.50 -25.73 -10.77
CA LYS A 314 10.36 -24.65 -11.25
C LYS A 314 9.97 -23.24 -10.76
N ILE A 315 8.72 -23.05 -10.32
CA ILE A 315 8.17 -21.77 -9.85
C ILE A 315 7.95 -21.80 -8.33
N LYS A 316 7.69 -22.99 -7.75
CA LYS A 316 7.33 -23.18 -6.35
C LYS A 316 8.25 -22.45 -5.37
N GLY A 317 9.57 -22.63 -5.49
CA GLY A 317 10.54 -21.95 -4.62
C GLY A 317 10.49 -20.42 -4.72
N ARG A 318 10.36 -19.89 -5.94
CA ARG A 318 10.18 -18.46 -6.19
C ARG A 318 8.86 -17.95 -5.62
N CYS A 319 7.76 -18.70 -5.73
CA CYS A 319 6.47 -18.35 -5.14
C CYS A 319 6.60 -18.13 -3.63
N PHE A 320 7.19 -19.09 -2.91
CA PHE A 320 7.42 -18.96 -1.46
C PHE A 320 8.30 -17.75 -1.13
N GLY A 321 9.43 -17.57 -1.83
CA GLY A 321 10.34 -16.44 -1.58
C GLY A 321 9.70 -15.07 -1.84
N GLN A 322 8.98 -14.91 -2.94
CA GLN A 322 8.34 -13.65 -3.32
C GLN A 322 7.15 -13.31 -2.40
N ILE A 323 6.35 -14.29 -1.99
CA ILE A 323 5.30 -14.07 -0.99
C ILE A 323 5.91 -13.68 0.37
N ALA A 324 7.00 -14.31 0.79
CA ALA A 324 7.67 -13.93 2.03
C ALA A 324 8.16 -12.47 1.99
N ASN A 325 8.73 -12.04 0.86
CA ASN A 325 9.09 -10.64 0.64
C ASN A 325 7.85 -9.71 0.64
N ALA A 326 6.74 -10.13 0.06
CA ALA A 326 5.48 -9.38 0.11
C ALA A 326 4.96 -9.20 1.54
N ILE A 327 5.07 -10.23 2.38
CA ILE A 327 4.74 -10.17 3.80
C ILE A 327 5.63 -9.15 4.53
N ILE A 328 6.95 -9.13 4.26
CA ILE A 328 7.88 -8.13 4.85
C ILE A 328 7.51 -6.71 4.41
N HIS A 329 7.16 -6.53 3.14
CA HIS A 329 6.70 -5.24 2.62
C HIS A 329 5.41 -4.78 3.33
N GLY A 330 4.53 -5.70 3.73
CA GLY A 330 3.34 -5.37 4.53
C GLY A 330 3.65 -4.59 5.82
N GLY A 331 4.79 -4.89 6.44
CA GLY A 331 5.36 -4.08 7.51
C GLY A 331 6.36 -4.84 8.38
N SER A 332 7.14 -4.10 9.16
CA SER A 332 8.19 -4.66 10.04
C SER A 332 7.68 -5.65 11.09
N HIS A 333 6.42 -5.51 11.51
CA HIS A 333 5.76 -6.43 12.44
C HIS A 333 5.53 -7.83 11.86
N LEU A 334 5.55 -7.98 10.52
CA LEU A 334 5.33 -9.25 9.83
C LEU A 334 6.63 -10.02 9.53
N ILE A 335 7.80 -9.48 9.88
CA ILE A 335 9.11 -10.08 9.58
C ILE A 335 9.21 -11.53 10.08
N SER A 336 8.85 -11.79 11.34
CA SER A 336 8.96 -13.14 11.90
C SER A 336 7.95 -14.11 11.24
N GLN A 337 6.77 -13.62 10.85
CA GLN A 337 5.79 -14.39 10.09
C GLN A 337 6.30 -14.75 8.69
N ALA A 338 6.95 -13.81 8.00
CA ALA A 338 7.54 -14.06 6.68
C ALA A 338 8.63 -15.15 6.72
N VAL A 339 9.49 -15.13 7.74
CA VAL A 339 10.52 -16.16 7.91
C VAL A 339 9.91 -17.51 8.31
N ALA A 340 8.92 -17.50 9.21
CA ALA A 340 8.20 -18.72 9.60
C ALA A 340 7.45 -19.35 8.41
N TYR A 341 6.88 -18.53 7.53
CA TYR A 341 6.18 -18.95 6.32
C TYR A 341 7.03 -19.85 5.41
N CYS A 342 8.34 -19.60 5.29
CA CYS A 342 9.24 -20.46 4.51
C CYS A 342 9.29 -21.92 4.99
N SER A 343 8.89 -22.20 6.24
CA SER A 343 8.83 -23.58 6.75
C SER A 343 7.59 -24.35 6.25
N LEU A 344 6.62 -23.68 5.62
CA LEU A 344 5.47 -24.31 4.98
C LEU A 344 5.77 -24.80 3.55
N ALA A 345 6.97 -24.50 3.03
CA ALA A 345 7.38 -24.89 1.70
C ALA A 345 7.61 -26.41 1.61
N SER A 346 6.89 -27.08 0.70
CA SER A 346 7.09 -28.50 0.40
C SER A 346 8.38 -28.74 -0.41
N ASP A 347 8.73 -30.01 -0.60
CA ASP A 347 9.73 -30.47 -1.60
C ASP A 347 11.11 -29.81 -1.47
N GLY A 348 11.53 -29.50 -0.24
CA GLY A 348 12.83 -28.89 0.03
C GLY A 348 12.97 -27.44 -0.43
N LYS A 349 11.87 -26.73 -0.76
CA LYS A 349 11.92 -25.34 -1.26
C LYS A 349 12.12 -24.28 -0.16
N LYS A 350 12.23 -24.70 1.11
CA LYS A 350 12.48 -23.82 2.26
C LYS A 350 13.72 -22.95 2.07
N ASP A 351 14.84 -23.53 1.62
CA ASP A 351 16.10 -22.80 1.50
C ASP A 351 16.04 -21.74 0.39
N ILE A 352 15.36 -22.02 -0.72
CA ILE A 352 15.11 -21.04 -1.79
C ILE A 352 14.29 -19.85 -1.27
N CYS A 353 13.28 -20.12 -0.43
CA CYS A 353 12.48 -19.07 0.19
C CYS A 353 13.33 -18.17 1.10
N LEU A 354 14.13 -18.77 1.99
CA LEU A 354 15.01 -18.04 2.91
C LEU A 354 16.11 -17.26 2.17
N GLU A 355 16.67 -17.84 1.10
CA GLU A 355 17.64 -17.17 0.23
C GLU A 355 17.04 -15.92 -0.42
N THR A 356 15.81 -16.05 -0.94
CA THR A 356 15.10 -14.95 -1.59
C THR A 356 14.81 -13.80 -0.61
N ILE A 357 14.46 -14.09 0.65
CA ILE A 357 14.31 -13.04 1.68
C ILE A 357 15.66 -12.34 1.90
N LEU A 358 16.74 -13.10 2.04
CA LEU A 358 18.07 -12.56 2.32
C LEU A 358 18.60 -11.70 1.15
N GLU A 359 18.33 -12.09 -0.09
CA GLU A 359 18.71 -11.34 -1.29
C GLU A 359 18.00 -9.98 -1.36
N PHE A 360 16.70 -9.96 -1.08
CA PHE A 360 15.89 -8.73 -1.12
C PHE A 360 15.94 -7.90 0.16
N ALA A 361 16.56 -8.40 1.24
CA ALA A 361 16.61 -7.70 2.52
C ALA A 361 17.17 -6.26 2.41
N PRO A 362 18.29 -5.99 1.71
CA PRO A 362 18.81 -4.62 1.57
C PRO A 362 17.94 -3.72 0.69
N TYR A 363 17.13 -4.33 -0.20
CA TYR A 363 16.17 -3.59 -1.02
C TYR A 363 14.94 -3.18 -0.22
N ASN A 364 14.47 -4.02 0.69
CA ASN A 364 13.27 -3.80 1.50
C ASN A 364 13.54 -3.00 2.80
N LEU A 365 14.70 -3.21 3.43
CA LEU A 365 15.01 -2.70 4.76
C LEU A 365 16.35 -1.96 4.76
N PRO A 366 16.47 -0.80 5.45
CA PRO A 366 17.74 -0.11 5.53
C PRO A 366 18.74 -0.93 6.36
N VAL A 367 19.89 -1.26 5.74
CA VAL A 367 20.95 -2.06 6.37
C VAL A 367 21.48 -1.38 7.64
N GLY A 368 21.80 -2.18 8.66
CA GLY A 368 22.33 -1.69 9.94
C GLY A 368 21.29 -1.12 10.93
N THR A 369 20.02 -1.05 10.54
CA THR A 369 18.95 -0.59 11.42
C THR A 369 18.44 -1.69 12.37
N LYS A 370 17.69 -1.29 13.41
CA LYS A 370 17.04 -2.23 14.35
C LYS A 370 16.10 -3.20 13.61
N VAL A 371 15.37 -2.74 12.59
CA VAL A 371 14.46 -3.58 11.82
C VAL A 371 15.22 -4.61 10.96
N PHE A 372 16.36 -4.22 10.39
CA PHE A 372 17.24 -5.15 9.67
C PHE A 372 17.82 -6.22 10.62
N LYS A 373 18.23 -5.81 11.83
CA LYS A 373 18.69 -6.74 12.86
C LYS A 373 17.60 -7.73 13.26
N GLN A 374 16.37 -7.25 13.44
CA GLN A 374 15.19 -8.08 13.74
C GLN A 374 14.95 -9.12 12.64
N LEU A 375 15.13 -8.75 11.36
CA LEU A 375 15.08 -9.71 10.26
C LEU A 375 16.15 -10.79 10.41
N CYS A 376 17.42 -10.41 10.59
CA CYS A 376 18.50 -11.38 10.76
C CYS A 376 18.27 -12.29 11.98
N GLU A 377 17.76 -11.75 13.09
CA GLU A 377 17.42 -12.51 14.30
C GLU A 377 16.25 -13.48 14.13
N SER A 378 15.39 -13.25 13.13
CA SER A 378 14.24 -14.13 12.86
C SER A 378 14.64 -15.39 12.06
N PHE A 379 15.80 -15.41 11.42
CA PHE A 379 16.29 -16.56 10.65
C PHE A 379 16.72 -17.74 11.53
N PRO A 380 16.63 -18.99 11.03
CA PRO A 380 17.30 -20.14 11.65
C PRO A 380 18.82 -19.90 11.79
N SER A 381 19.46 -20.55 12.76
CA SER A 381 20.85 -20.25 13.17
C SER A 381 21.86 -20.16 12.02
N ASP A 382 21.80 -21.06 11.04
CA ASP A 382 22.73 -21.05 9.89
C ASP A 382 22.48 -19.85 8.97
N TRP A 383 21.21 -19.52 8.72
CA TRP A 383 20.78 -18.38 7.92
C TRP A 383 20.99 -17.04 8.64
N GLN A 384 20.82 -17.01 9.96
CA GLN A 384 21.10 -15.85 10.80
C GLN A 384 22.56 -15.41 10.66
N ARG A 385 23.51 -16.36 10.72
CA ARG A 385 24.94 -16.06 10.52
C ARG A 385 25.22 -15.54 9.11
N GLN A 386 24.57 -16.10 8.09
CA GLN A 386 24.68 -15.61 6.71
C GLN A 386 24.14 -14.18 6.56
N CYS A 387 23.01 -13.88 7.20
CA CYS A 387 22.39 -12.56 7.19
C CYS A 387 23.32 -11.48 7.76
N PHE A 388 23.91 -11.73 8.93
CA PHE A 388 24.88 -10.81 9.52
C PHE A 388 26.18 -10.71 8.71
N ARG A 389 26.67 -11.81 8.12
CA ARG A 389 27.92 -11.79 7.35
C ARG A 389 27.81 -11.03 6.04
N LYS A 390 26.69 -11.15 5.32
CA LYS A 390 26.52 -10.48 4.01
C LYS A 390 26.36 -8.95 4.13
N ASN A 391 26.06 -8.45 5.32
CA ASN A 391 25.61 -7.07 5.52
C ASN A 391 26.39 -6.32 6.62
N ASN A 392 27.49 -6.90 7.10
CA ASN A 392 28.58 -6.21 7.79
C ASN A 392 29.66 -5.89 6.76
#